data_AF-A0AAV9IA82-F1
#
_entry.id   AF-A0AAV9IA82-F1
#
_cell.length_a   1.000
_cell.length_b   1.000
_cell.length_c   1.000
_cell.angle_alpha   90.00
_cell.angle_beta   90.00
_cell.angle_gamma   90.00
#
_symmetry.space_group_name_H-M   'P 1'
#
loop_
_entity.id
_entity.type
_entity.pdbx_description
1 polymer ?
#
loop_
_entity_poly.entity_id
_entity_poly.type
_entity_poly.pdbx_seq_one_letter_code
_entity_poly.pdbx_strand_id
1 'polypeptide(L)'
;MEFPVQKLQEEEKETLIDTLPYVEENLLEDSETSRKVASLLEQELSQVKKKKLEEQQTQGFLANTLVGIEVQRMEDGLPSEYENPFTRYEVSHPNITKQGDLNTLEKTILQQQTSLEHDMLCLANLELLKRYGTQSWLLFINQLEKQVERYRIRLKEEKQRIDEINVRRRNLQQGAQKKLSSLDNSWKQLIQKNKQIEEACNHLKVDIERLKETS
;
A
#
# COMPACT_ATOMS: atom_id res chain seq x y z
N MET A 1 -6.08 52.61 36.11
CA MET A 1 -6.20 51.15 36.33
C MET A 1 -5.96 50.49 34.99
N GLU A 2 -4.71 50.15 34.70
CA GLU A 2 -4.35 49.39 33.50
C GLU A 2 -4.60 47.91 33.78
N PHE A 3 -5.34 47.26 32.87
CA PHE A 3 -5.55 45.82 32.92
C PHE A 3 -4.27 45.11 32.46
N PRO A 4 -3.79 44.08 33.18
CA PRO A 4 -2.63 43.34 32.75
C PRO A 4 -3.02 42.46 31.56
N VAL A 5 -2.57 42.84 30.37
CA VAL A 5 -2.57 41.95 29.21
C VAL A 5 -1.56 40.86 29.49
N GLN A 6 -2.05 39.71 29.95
CA GLN A 6 -1.26 38.48 30.01
C GLN A 6 -0.79 38.20 28.59
N LYS A 7 0.53 38.31 28.37
CA LYS A 7 1.18 37.85 27.14
C LYS A 7 0.86 36.37 26.99
N LEU A 8 -0.06 36.05 26.07
CA LEU A 8 -0.29 34.69 25.62
C LEU A 8 1.06 34.20 25.10
N GLN A 9 1.57 33.14 25.71
CA GLN A 9 2.72 32.42 25.19
C GLN A 9 2.35 31.98 23.78
N GLU A 10 3.06 32.51 22.79
CA GLU A 10 3.01 32.01 21.42
C GLU A 10 3.70 30.65 21.43
N GLU A 11 2.96 29.61 21.83
CA GLU A 11 3.31 28.25 21.50
C GLU A 11 3.38 28.18 19.97
N GLU A 12 4.50 27.68 19.44
CA GLU A 12 4.66 27.35 18.04
C GLU A 12 3.49 26.45 17.64
N LYS A 13 2.47 27.04 17.01
CA LYS A 13 1.37 26.30 16.43
C LYS A 13 1.96 25.53 15.26
N GLU A 14 2.47 24.33 15.51
CA GLU A 14 2.41 23.28 14.50
C GLU A 14 1.03 23.39 13.88
N THR A 15 0.97 23.56 12.56
CA THR A 15 -0.29 23.64 11.84
C THR A 15 -1.02 22.34 12.09
N LEU A 16 -1.91 22.35 13.08
CA LEU A 16 -2.71 21.20 13.45
C LEU A 16 -3.71 21.00 12.32
N ILE A 17 -3.34 20.13 11.38
CA ILE A 17 -4.24 19.69 10.32
C ILE A 17 -5.19 18.69 10.96
N ASP A 18 -6.26 19.19 11.56
CA ASP A 18 -7.31 18.39 12.17
C ASP A 18 -8.45 18.17 11.16
N THR A 19 -8.77 16.90 10.90
CA THR A 19 -9.95 16.49 10.14
C THR A 19 -10.61 15.34 10.89
N LEU A 20 -11.94 15.27 10.87
CA LEU A 20 -12.69 14.32 11.69
C LEU A 20 -13.49 13.29 10.85
N PRO A 21 -12.82 12.37 10.13
CA PRO A 21 -13.48 11.41 9.25
C PRO A 21 -14.68 10.64 9.82
N TYR A 22 -14.65 10.22 11.10
CA TYR A 22 -15.74 9.47 11.74
C TYR A 22 -16.92 10.33 12.17
N VAL A 23 -16.77 11.65 12.14
CA VAL A 23 -17.83 12.63 12.45
C VAL A 23 -18.37 13.24 11.16
N GLU A 24 -17.49 13.42 10.18
CA GLU A 24 -17.71 14.06 8.88
C GLU A 24 -18.09 13.06 7.78
N GLU A 25 -18.71 11.93 8.15
CA GLU A 25 -18.96 10.77 7.26
C GLU A 25 -19.71 11.14 5.96
N ASN A 26 -20.61 12.13 6.03
CA ASN A 26 -21.45 12.54 4.89
C ASN A 26 -20.79 13.60 3.98
N LEU A 27 -19.70 14.25 4.40
CA LEU A 27 -19.14 15.41 3.68
C LEU A 27 -18.49 15.04 2.35
N LEU A 28 -18.00 13.80 2.21
CA LEU A 28 -17.33 13.29 1.01
C LEU A 28 -18.26 12.44 0.13
N GLU A 29 -19.35 11.91 0.68
CA GLU A 29 -20.38 11.19 -0.08
C GLU A 29 -21.18 12.14 -0.96
N ASP A 30 -21.34 13.40 -0.52
CA ASP A 30 -21.93 14.46 -1.32
C ASP A 30 -21.07 14.72 -2.58
N SER A 31 -21.54 14.27 -3.74
CA SER A 31 -20.80 14.41 -5.00
C SER A 31 -20.50 15.87 -5.36
N GLU A 32 -21.26 16.84 -4.86
CA GLU A 32 -21.08 18.26 -5.14
C GLU A 32 -19.90 18.88 -4.38
N THR A 33 -19.76 18.57 -3.08
CA THR A 33 -18.66 19.04 -2.24
C THR A 33 -17.33 18.46 -2.74
N SER A 34 -17.31 17.16 -3.07
CA SER A 34 -16.13 16.48 -3.63
C SER A 34 -15.68 17.10 -4.96
N ARG A 35 -16.62 17.40 -5.88
CA ARG A 35 -16.33 18.09 -7.15
C ARG A 35 -15.76 19.49 -6.93
N LYS A 36 -16.33 20.24 -5.98
CA LYS A 36 -15.85 21.58 -5.65
C LYS A 36 -14.44 21.55 -5.08
N VAL A 37 -14.16 20.62 -4.17
CA VAL A 37 -12.81 20.41 -3.61
C VAL A 37 -11.84 20.01 -4.72
N ALA A 38 -12.21 19.09 -5.60
CA ALA A 38 -11.37 18.68 -6.73
C ALA A 38 -11.04 19.85 -7.67
N SER A 39 -12.03 20.70 -7.98
CA SER A 39 -11.81 21.89 -8.81
C SER A 39 -10.86 22.90 -8.17
N LEU A 40 -10.99 23.13 -6.85
CA LEU A 40 -10.07 24.00 -6.12
C LEU A 40 -8.65 23.41 -6.07
N LEU A 41 -8.52 22.10 -5.84
CA LEU A 41 -7.23 21.42 -5.88
C LEU A 41 -6.57 21.52 -7.25
N GLU A 42 -7.33 21.38 -8.34
CA GLU A 42 -6.80 21.53 -9.70
C GLU A 42 -6.29 22.96 -9.96
N GLN A 43 -7.02 23.98 -9.49
CA GLN A 43 -6.57 25.37 -9.56
C GLN A 43 -5.26 25.59 -8.81
N GLU A 44 -5.13 25.09 -7.58
CA GLU A 44 -3.89 25.18 -6.80
C GLU A 44 -2.75 24.40 -7.46
N LEU A 45 -3.01 23.17 -7.92
CA LEU A 45 -2.02 22.34 -8.62
C LEU A 45 -1.56 22.94 -9.94
N SER A 46 -2.38 23.76 -10.60
CA SER A 46 -2.00 24.49 -11.83
C SER A 46 -1.02 25.62 -11.56
N GLN A 47 -1.08 26.21 -10.36
CA GLN A 47 -0.17 27.28 -9.94
C GLN A 47 1.17 26.71 -9.46
N VAL A 48 1.17 25.49 -8.90
CA VAL A 48 2.38 24.81 -8.45
C VAL A 48 3.14 24.22 -9.64
N LYS A 49 4.40 24.67 -9.85
CA LYS A 49 5.30 24.02 -10.80
C LYS A 49 5.60 22.59 -10.31
N LYS A 50 5.02 21.59 -10.96
CA LYS A 50 5.32 20.18 -10.69
C LYS A 50 6.82 19.95 -10.88
N LYS A 51 7.53 19.67 -9.78
CA LYS A 51 8.87 19.07 -9.88
C LYS A 51 8.65 17.70 -10.51
N LYS A 52 9.25 17.43 -11.68
CA LYS A 52 9.25 16.08 -12.25
C LYS A 52 9.82 15.18 -11.17
N LEU A 53 8.97 14.32 -10.62
CA LEU A 53 9.44 13.20 -9.82
C LEU A 53 10.35 12.43 -10.77
N GLU A 54 11.65 12.45 -10.53
CA GLU A 54 12.53 11.47 -11.16
C GLU A 54 11.91 10.14 -10.78
N GLU A 55 11.28 9.47 -11.75
CA GLU A 55 10.93 8.08 -11.61
C GLU A 55 12.25 7.41 -11.30
N GLN A 56 12.51 7.17 -10.02
CA GLN A 56 13.43 6.15 -9.60
C GLN A 56 12.79 4.87 -10.13
N GLN A 57 13.05 4.59 -11.41
CA GLN A 57 12.96 3.26 -11.97
C GLN A 57 13.92 2.49 -11.10
N THR A 58 13.38 1.88 -10.04
CA THR A 58 14.02 0.78 -9.37
C THR A 58 14.17 -0.25 -10.48
N GLN A 59 15.32 -0.24 -11.17
CA GLN A 59 15.71 -1.36 -12.01
C GLN A 59 15.46 -2.57 -11.13
N GLY A 60 14.53 -3.42 -11.56
CA GLY A 60 14.10 -4.56 -10.76
C GLY A 60 15.36 -5.28 -10.26
N PHE A 61 15.35 -5.78 -9.03
CA PHE A 61 16.52 -6.43 -8.42
C PHE A 61 17.22 -7.44 -9.35
N LEU A 62 16.46 -8.02 -10.29
CA LEU A 62 16.93 -9.00 -11.27
C LEU A 62 17.42 -8.40 -12.59
N ALA A 63 17.18 -7.13 -12.91
CA ALA A 63 17.44 -6.51 -14.22
C ALA A 63 18.89 -6.67 -14.69
N ASN A 64 19.85 -6.71 -13.76
CA ASN A 64 21.28 -6.88 -14.07
C ASN A 64 21.79 -8.31 -13.84
N THR A 65 20.91 -9.29 -13.62
CA THR A 65 21.26 -10.69 -13.43
C THR A 65 21.02 -11.49 -14.72
N LEU A 66 21.71 -12.61 -14.90
CA LEU A 66 21.45 -13.55 -16.01
C LEU A 66 19.97 -13.94 -16.09
N VAL A 67 19.30 -14.06 -14.94
CA VAL A 67 17.86 -14.34 -14.88
C VAL A 67 17.02 -13.18 -15.43
N GLY A 68 17.36 -11.94 -15.10
CA GLY A 68 16.64 -10.78 -15.64
C GLY A 68 16.81 -10.62 -17.13
N ILE A 69 18.01 -10.86 -17.65
CA ILE A 69 18.30 -10.85 -19.09
C ILE A 69 17.48 -11.94 -19.80
N GLU A 70 17.41 -13.13 -19.23
CA GLU A 70 16.62 -14.25 -19.76
C GLU A 70 15.11 -13.97 -19.75
N VAL A 71 14.62 -13.35 -18.67
CA VAL A 71 13.21 -12.94 -18.53
C VAL A 71 12.86 -11.86 -19.55
N GLN A 72 13.70 -10.84 -19.73
CA GLN A 72 13.51 -9.82 -20.75
C GLN A 72 13.50 -10.42 -22.15
N ARG A 73 14.42 -11.34 -22.45
CA ARG A 73 14.42 -12.06 -23.74
C ARG A 73 13.12 -12.84 -23.97
N MET A 74 12.59 -13.50 -22.93
CA MET A 74 11.30 -14.20 -22.99
C MET A 74 10.12 -13.24 -23.21
N GLU A 75 10.12 -12.09 -22.54
CA GLU A 75 9.12 -11.03 -22.74
C GLU A 75 9.15 -10.49 -24.17
N ASP A 76 10.34 -10.34 -24.74
CA ASP A 76 10.55 -9.93 -26.14
C ASP A 76 10.23 -11.06 -27.16
N GLY A 77 9.89 -12.26 -26.69
CA GLY A 77 9.51 -13.41 -27.52
C GLY A 77 10.65 -13.97 -28.36
N LEU A 78 11.91 -13.66 -28.03
CA LEU A 78 13.07 -14.17 -28.75
C LEU A 78 13.32 -15.65 -28.40
N PRO A 79 13.66 -16.50 -29.39
CA PRO A 79 13.97 -17.91 -29.14
C PRO A 79 15.17 -18.05 -28.20
N SER A 80 15.19 -19.14 -27.42
CA SER A 80 16.31 -19.45 -26.53
C SER A 80 17.62 -19.55 -27.31
N GLU A 81 18.65 -18.85 -26.85
CA GLU A 81 20.00 -18.94 -27.40
C GLU A 81 20.68 -20.27 -27.00
N TYR A 82 20.20 -20.89 -25.92
CA TYR A 82 20.74 -22.14 -25.41
C TYR A 82 20.17 -23.33 -26.17
N GLU A 83 21.06 -24.23 -26.60
CA GLU A 83 20.69 -25.56 -27.08
C GLU A 83 19.92 -26.32 -25.99
N ASN A 84 19.00 -27.20 -26.42
CA ASN A 84 18.26 -28.03 -25.48
C ASN A 84 19.25 -28.86 -24.63
N PRO A 85 19.30 -28.68 -23.29
CA PRO A 85 20.26 -29.37 -22.44
C PRO A 85 20.07 -30.89 -22.43
N PHE A 86 18.91 -31.40 -22.86
CA PHE A 86 18.61 -32.82 -22.93
C PHE A 86 19.17 -33.51 -24.17
N THR A 87 19.53 -32.76 -25.23
CA THR A 87 20.11 -33.31 -26.47
C THR A 87 21.39 -34.13 -26.22
N ARG A 88 22.11 -33.83 -25.14
CA ARG A 88 23.31 -34.57 -24.71
C ARG A 88 23.00 -36.02 -24.31
N TYR A 89 21.82 -36.28 -23.75
CA TYR A 89 21.42 -37.58 -23.22
C TYR A 89 20.49 -38.34 -24.17
N GLU A 90 19.98 -37.69 -25.21
CA GLU A 90 19.17 -38.33 -26.25
C GLU A 90 20.04 -39.27 -27.08
N VAL A 91 19.79 -40.57 -27.03
CA VAL A 91 20.53 -41.55 -27.83
C VAL A 91 20.14 -41.41 -29.30
N SER A 92 21.05 -40.88 -30.12
CA SER A 92 20.89 -40.88 -31.57
C SER A 92 21.30 -42.25 -32.13
N HIS A 93 20.40 -42.92 -32.86
CA HIS A 93 20.78 -44.15 -33.58
C HIS A 93 21.48 -43.76 -34.89
N PRO A 94 22.60 -44.40 -35.26
CA PRO A 94 23.31 -44.06 -36.47
C PRO A 94 22.44 -44.38 -37.69
N ASN A 95 22.21 -43.38 -38.55
CA ASN A 95 21.48 -43.57 -39.80
C ASN A 95 22.18 -44.64 -40.64
N ILE A 96 21.40 -45.61 -41.14
CA ILE A 96 21.87 -46.78 -41.93
C ILE A 96 22.75 -46.33 -43.13
N THR A 97 22.52 -45.13 -43.66
CA THR A 97 23.26 -44.52 -44.77
C THR A 97 24.65 -43.95 -44.42
N LYS A 98 25.00 -43.77 -43.14
CA LYS A 98 26.30 -43.22 -42.67
C LYS A 98 27.08 -44.18 -41.77
N GLN A 99 26.83 -45.49 -41.88
CA GLN A 99 27.50 -46.52 -41.07
C GLN A 99 29.03 -46.63 -41.29
N GLY A 100 29.61 -45.92 -42.27
CA GLY A 100 31.04 -46.00 -42.58
C GLY A 100 31.94 -44.95 -41.89
N ASP A 101 31.39 -43.91 -41.27
CA ASP A 101 32.18 -42.82 -40.71
C ASP A 101 32.60 -43.13 -39.26
N LEU A 102 33.85 -43.56 -39.06
CA LEU A 102 34.43 -43.93 -37.76
C LEU A 102 34.16 -42.89 -36.66
N ASN A 103 34.32 -41.60 -36.97
CA ASN A 103 34.09 -40.48 -36.04
C ASN A 103 32.63 -40.36 -35.57
N THR A 104 31.66 -40.75 -36.39
CA THR A 104 30.24 -40.70 -36.02
C THR A 104 29.85 -41.85 -35.11
N LEU A 105 30.46 -43.02 -35.30
CA LEU A 105 30.30 -44.18 -34.44
C LEU A 105 30.90 -43.91 -33.06
N GLU A 106 32.11 -43.36 -32.99
CA GLU A 106 32.75 -42.98 -31.72
C GLU A 106 31.90 -41.99 -30.91
N LYS A 107 31.36 -40.95 -31.56
CA LYS A 107 30.45 -39.99 -30.91
C LYS A 107 29.17 -40.65 -30.40
N THR A 108 28.60 -41.57 -31.18
CA THR A 108 27.38 -42.30 -30.78
C THR A 108 27.64 -43.21 -29.59
N ILE A 109 28.78 -43.91 -29.57
CA ILE A 109 29.20 -44.75 -28.44
C ILE A 109 29.37 -43.89 -27.18
N LEU A 110 30.05 -42.75 -27.29
CA LEU A 110 30.23 -41.84 -26.16
C LEU A 110 28.90 -41.29 -25.63
N GLN A 111 27.96 -40.96 -26.53
CA GLN A 111 26.62 -40.51 -26.18
C GLN A 111 25.83 -41.60 -25.45
N GLN A 112 25.91 -42.85 -25.93
CA GLN A 112 25.28 -44.01 -25.28
C GLN A 112 25.87 -44.28 -23.90
N GLN A 113 27.20 -44.21 -23.75
CA GLN A 113 27.87 -44.34 -22.46
C GLN A 113 27.40 -43.25 -21.48
N THR A 114 27.33 -42.00 -21.96
CA THR A 114 26.87 -40.87 -21.15
C THR A 114 25.41 -41.04 -20.72
N SER A 115 24.55 -41.53 -21.62
CA SER A 115 23.14 -41.81 -21.34
C SER A 115 22.97 -42.93 -20.31
N LEU A 116 23.73 -44.03 -20.45
CA LEU A 116 23.72 -45.14 -19.49
C LEU A 116 24.12 -44.70 -18.08
N GLU A 117 25.20 -43.93 -17.96
CA GLU A 117 25.65 -43.40 -16.66
C GLU A 117 24.62 -42.44 -16.06
N HIS A 118 23.96 -41.62 -16.88
CA HIS A 118 22.86 -40.76 -16.43
C HIS A 118 21.69 -41.58 -15.88
N ASP A 119 21.27 -42.64 -16.59
CA ASP A 119 20.18 -43.52 -16.17
C ASP A 119 20.52 -44.26 -14.88
N MET A 120 21.77 -44.72 -14.72
CA MET A 120 22.25 -45.34 -13.48
C MET A 120 22.18 -44.37 -12.29
N LEU A 121 22.58 -43.10 -12.50
CA LEU A 121 22.48 -42.07 -11.48
C LEU A 121 21.01 -41.72 -11.15
N CYS A 122 20.15 -41.64 -12.17
CA CYS A 122 18.71 -41.44 -11.99
C CYS A 122 18.09 -42.59 -11.19
N LEU A 123 18.47 -43.85 -11.46
CA LEU A 123 18.02 -45.00 -10.70
C LEU A 123 18.45 -44.90 -9.23
N ALA A 124 19.72 -44.58 -8.97
CA ALA A 124 20.23 -44.40 -7.60
C ALA A 124 19.49 -43.26 -6.86
N ASN A 125 19.21 -42.14 -7.55
CA ASN A 125 18.44 -41.04 -6.99
C ASN A 125 16.98 -41.43 -6.71
N LEU A 126 16.35 -42.20 -7.59
CA LEU A 126 14.99 -42.73 -7.40
C LEU A 126 14.93 -43.71 -6.24
N GLU A 127 15.96 -44.54 -6.04
CA GLU A 127 16.06 -45.40 -4.86
C GLU A 127 16.17 -44.58 -3.57
N LEU A 128 16.96 -43.50 -3.58
CA LEU A 128 17.07 -42.60 -2.44
C LEU A 128 15.74 -41.88 -2.17
N LEU A 129 15.06 -41.41 -3.22
CA LEU A 129 13.75 -40.78 -3.13
C LEU A 129 12.69 -41.76 -2.62
N LYS A 130 12.72 -43.01 -3.06
CA LYS A 130 11.80 -44.05 -2.56
C LYS A 130 12.01 -44.32 -1.07
N ARG A 131 13.25 -44.26 -0.58
CA ARG A 131 13.57 -44.49 0.83
C ARG A 131 13.24 -43.29 1.73
N TYR A 132 13.56 -42.07 1.32
CA TYR A 132 13.50 -40.89 2.18
C TYR A 132 12.50 -39.82 1.73
N GLY A 133 12.02 -39.89 0.48
CA GLY A 133 11.19 -38.86 -0.14
C GLY A 133 9.89 -38.62 0.62
N THR A 134 9.18 -39.68 1.02
CA THR A 134 7.92 -39.53 1.78
C THR A 134 8.15 -38.81 3.10
N GLN A 135 9.17 -39.20 3.87
CA GLN A 135 9.44 -38.58 5.17
C GLN A 135 9.95 -37.14 5.03
N SER A 136 10.83 -36.88 4.07
CA SER A 136 11.29 -35.53 3.77
C SER A 136 10.13 -34.62 3.33
N TRP A 137 9.22 -35.14 2.52
CA TRP A 137 8.05 -34.39 2.04
C TRP A 137 7.07 -34.08 3.17
N LEU A 138 6.81 -35.03 4.07
CA LEU A 138 5.99 -34.80 5.26
C LEU A 138 6.59 -33.73 6.19
N LEU A 139 7.91 -33.75 6.40
CA LEU A 139 8.60 -32.71 7.16
C LEU A 139 8.47 -31.33 6.50
N PHE A 140 8.63 -31.28 5.18
CA PHE A 140 8.46 -30.06 4.40
C PHE A 140 7.03 -29.50 4.51
N ILE A 141 6.00 -30.35 4.37
CA ILE A 141 4.60 -29.96 4.57
C ILE A 141 4.40 -29.42 5.98
N ASN A 142 4.88 -30.12 7.02
CA ASN A 142 4.73 -29.67 8.40
C ASN A 142 5.39 -28.29 8.64
N GLN A 143 6.55 -28.06 8.03
CA GLN A 143 7.23 -26.76 8.09
C GLN A 143 6.41 -25.67 7.39
N LEU A 144 5.84 -25.96 6.22
CA LEU A 144 4.97 -25.04 5.50
C LEU A 144 3.70 -24.71 6.31
N GLU A 145 3.04 -25.72 6.88
CA GLU A 145 1.86 -25.53 7.73
C GLU A 145 2.17 -24.63 8.93
N LYS A 146 3.31 -24.84 9.59
CA LYS A 146 3.77 -23.98 10.69
C LYS A 146 4.03 -22.54 10.22
N GLN A 147 4.60 -22.35 9.03
CA GLN A 147 4.81 -21.02 8.47
C GLN A 147 3.48 -20.32 8.18
N VAL A 148 2.54 -21.03 7.55
CA VAL A 148 1.19 -20.51 7.27
C VAL A 148 0.50 -20.09 8.57
N GLU A 149 0.56 -20.93 9.61
CA GLU A 149 -0.07 -20.60 10.89
C GLU A 149 0.57 -19.38 11.56
N ARG A 150 1.90 -19.26 11.52
CA ARG A 150 2.59 -18.05 12.00
C ARG A 150 2.12 -16.79 11.28
N TYR A 151 1.95 -16.84 9.95
CA TYR A 151 1.46 -15.70 9.18
C TYR A 151 -0.02 -15.38 9.48
N ARG A 152 -0.85 -16.40 9.69
CA ARG A 152 -2.25 -16.22 10.11
C ARG A 152 -2.36 -15.53 11.47
N ILE A 153 -1.56 -15.95 12.45
CA ILE A 153 -1.49 -15.33 13.77
C ILE A 153 -1.07 -13.86 13.64
N ARG A 154 0.02 -13.59 12.92
CA ARG A 154 0.50 -12.21 12.71
C ARG A 154 -0.53 -11.33 12.02
N LEU A 155 -1.24 -11.87 11.02
CA LEU A 155 -2.32 -11.14 10.34
C LEU A 155 -3.46 -10.80 11.30
N LYS A 156 -3.84 -11.74 12.17
CA LYS A 156 -4.87 -11.51 13.18
C LYS A 156 -4.45 -10.43 14.17
N GLU A 157 -3.21 -10.48 14.66
CA GLU A 157 -2.66 -9.46 15.58
C GLU A 157 -2.60 -8.08 14.93
N GLU A 158 -2.20 -7.97 13.66
CA GLU A 158 -2.20 -6.69 12.93
C GLU A 158 -3.62 -6.14 12.75
N LYS A 159 -4.59 -7.01 12.39
CA LYS A 159 -5.99 -6.60 12.29
C LYS A 159 -6.53 -6.08 13.62
N GLN A 160 -6.24 -6.78 14.72
CA GLN A 160 -6.62 -6.32 16.06
C GLN A 160 -6.00 -4.97 16.40
N ARG A 161 -4.72 -4.76 16.09
CA ARG A 161 -4.06 -3.45 16.28
C ARG A 161 -4.70 -2.35 15.45
N ILE A 162 -5.05 -2.62 14.19
CA ILE A 162 -5.78 -1.68 13.34
C ILE A 162 -7.14 -1.33 13.96
N ASP A 163 -7.89 -2.33 14.42
CA ASP A 163 -9.20 -2.14 15.03
C ASP A 163 -9.11 -1.32 16.33
N GLU A 164 -8.13 -1.61 17.19
CA GLU A 164 -7.86 -0.85 18.42
C GLU A 164 -7.56 0.63 18.12
N ILE A 165 -6.73 0.89 17.11
CA ILE A 165 -6.41 2.26 16.67
C ILE A 165 -7.67 2.95 16.15
N ASN A 166 -8.46 2.26 15.32
CA ASN A 166 -9.69 2.82 14.75
C ASN A 166 -10.74 3.13 15.83
N VAL A 167 -10.92 2.23 16.80
CA VAL A 167 -11.79 2.47 17.96
C VAL A 167 -11.31 3.66 18.78
N ARG A 168 -10.00 3.76 19.05
CA ARG A 168 -9.41 4.89 19.76
C ARG A 168 -9.65 6.21 19.02
N ARG A 169 -9.39 6.24 17.70
CA ARG A 169 -9.63 7.41 16.84
C ARG A 169 -11.10 7.81 16.87
N ARG A 170 -12.01 6.87 16.70
CA ARG A 170 -13.46 7.12 16.74
C ARG A 170 -13.88 7.75 18.08
N ASN A 171 -13.42 7.21 19.20
CA ASN A 171 -13.73 7.74 20.53
C ASN A 171 -13.21 9.17 20.73
N LEU A 172 -11.99 9.45 20.26
CA LEU A 172 -11.39 10.79 20.31
C LEU A 172 -12.23 11.79 19.51
N GLN A 173 -12.58 11.44 18.27
CA GLN A 173 -13.36 12.32 17.39
C GLN A 173 -14.78 12.53 17.91
N GLN A 174 -15.45 11.50 18.43
CA GLN A 174 -16.76 11.65 19.08
C GLN A 174 -16.69 12.54 20.33
N GLY A 175 -15.59 12.46 21.09
CA GLY A 175 -15.32 13.38 22.21
C GLY A 175 -15.14 14.82 21.75
N ALA A 176 -14.38 15.04 20.67
CA ALA A 176 -14.19 16.35 20.07
C ALA A 176 -15.52 16.92 19.51
N GLN A 177 -16.31 16.11 18.83
CA GLN A 177 -17.63 16.50 18.31
C GLN A 177 -18.56 17.03 19.41
N LYS A 178 -18.61 16.35 20.57
CA LYS A 178 -19.41 16.81 21.72
C LYS A 178 -18.95 18.18 22.21
N LYS A 179 -17.64 18.40 22.29
CA LYS A 179 -17.06 19.70 22.69
C LYS A 179 -17.37 20.79 21.65
N LEU A 180 -17.20 20.49 20.36
CA LEU A 180 -17.52 21.41 19.26
C LEU A 180 -18.99 21.80 19.26
N SER A 181 -19.90 20.83 19.43
CA SER A 181 -21.34 21.09 19.52
C SER A 181 -21.70 21.95 20.73
N SER A 182 -21.08 21.70 21.89
CA SER A 182 -21.28 22.54 23.07
C SER A 182 -20.80 23.98 22.83
N LEU A 183 -19.63 24.15 22.21
CA LEU A 183 -19.05 25.46 21.94
C LEU A 183 -19.86 26.24 20.90
N ASP A 184 -20.31 25.57 19.84
CA ASP A 184 -21.20 26.13 18.82
C ASP A 184 -22.53 26.60 19.42
N ASN A 185 -23.13 25.80 20.31
CA ASN A 185 -24.34 26.20 21.02
C ASN A 185 -24.11 27.42 21.93
N SER A 186 -23.03 27.44 22.70
CA SER A 186 -22.67 28.61 23.52
C SER A 186 -22.42 29.85 22.67
N TRP A 187 -21.75 29.69 21.52
CA TRP A 187 -21.50 30.78 20.58
C TRP A 187 -22.80 31.34 19.99
N LYS A 188 -23.71 30.46 19.52
CA LYS A 188 -25.03 30.86 19.03
C LYS A 188 -25.85 31.59 20.10
N GLN A 189 -25.83 31.10 21.34
CA GLN A 189 -26.49 31.77 22.46
C GLN A 189 -25.90 33.14 22.76
N LEU A 190 -24.58 33.29 22.71
CA LEU A 190 -23.91 34.58 22.92
C LEU A 190 -24.28 35.59 21.82
N ILE A 191 -24.30 35.15 20.55
CA ILE A 191 -24.76 35.99 19.43
C ILE A 191 -26.20 36.42 19.63
N GLN A 192 -27.09 35.48 19.99
CA GLN A 192 -28.49 35.79 20.23
C GLN A 192 -28.67 36.78 21.38
N LYS A 193 -27.94 36.61 22.48
CA LYS A 193 -27.96 37.54 23.62
C LYS A 193 -27.45 38.92 23.23
N ASN A 194 -26.34 39.01 22.48
CA ASN A 194 -25.81 40.29 22.01
C ASN A 194 -26.83 41.01 21.12
N LYS A 195 -27.49 40.28 20.20
CA LYS A 195 -28.55 40.83 19.36
C LYS A 195 -29.73 41.34 20.17
N GLN A 196 -30.18 40.60 21.18
CA GLN A 196 -31.26 41.03 22.09
C GLN A 196 -30.88 42.29 22.87
N ILE A 197 -29.62 42.41 23.30
CA ILE A 197 -29.11 43.62 23.99
C ILE A 197 -29.09 44.81 23.02
N GLU A 198 -28.63 44.63 21.78
CA GLU A 198 -28.65 45.68 20.76
C GLU A 198 -30.08 46.17 20.47
N GLU A 199 -31.04 45.24 20.34
CA GLU A 199 -32.46 45.56 20.15
C GLU A 199 -33.03 46.34 21.35
N ALA A 200 -32.74 45.90 22.59
CA ALA A 200 -33.18 46.59 23.80
C ALA A 200 -32.56 47.99 23.93
N CYS A 201 -31.27 48.14 23.64
CA CYS A 201 -30.58 49.42 23.61
C CYS A 201 -31.18 50.38 22.57
N ASN A 202 -31.54 49.86 21.39
CA ASN A 202 -32.19 50.66 20.35
C ASN A 202 -33.60 51.10 20.78
N HIS A 203 -34.38 50.21 21.40
CA HIS A 203 -35.69 50.57 21.95
C HIS A 203 -35.57 51.69 23.01
N LEU A 204 -34.63 51.54 23.95
CA LEU A 204 -34.35 52.55 24.98
C LEU A 204 -33.93 53.90 24.36
N LYS A 205 -33.12 53.90 23.29
CA LYS A 205 -32.75 55.13 22.58
C LYS A 205 -33.97 55.84 21.99
N VAL A 206 -34.85 55.08 21.32
CA VAL A 206 -36.09 55.63 20.75
C VAL A 206 -37.00 56.21 21.84
N ASP A 207 -37.13 55.54 22.98
CA ASP A 207 -37.93 56.05 24.10
C ASP A 207 -37.33 57.34 24.70
N ILE A 208 -35.99 57.42 24.82
CA ILE A 208 -35.30 58.63 25.28
C ILE A 208 -35.49 59.79 24.29
N GLU A 209 -35.42 59.54 22.98
CA GLU A 209 -35.69 60.55 21.95
C GLU A 209 -37.11 61.08 22.06
N ARG A 210 -38.11 60.20 22.17
CA ARG A 210 -39.52 60.59 22.37
C ARG A 210 -39.72 61.45 23.62
N LEU A 211 -39.09 61.07 24.74
CA LEU A 211 -39.19 61.83 25.98
C LEU A 211 -38.59 63.23 25.86
N LYS A 212 -37.49 63.38 25.11
CA LYS A 212 -36.86 64.68 24.83
C LYS A 212 -37.70 65.57 23.92
N GLU A 213 -38.50 65.01 23.02
CA GLU A 213 -39.42 65.78 22.17
C GLU A 213 -40.65 66.28 22.93
N THR A 214 -41.04 65.58 23.99
CA THR A 214 -42.22 65.94 24.82
C THR A 214 -41.91 66.88 26.00
N SER A 215 -40.64 67.17 26.27
CA SER A 215 -40.18 68.09 27.33
C SER A 215 -39.69 69.41 26.75
#